data_AF-A0A2E9I143-F1
#
_entry.id   AF-A0A2E9I143-F1
#
_cell.length_a   1.000
_cell.length_b   1.000
_cell.length_c   1.000
_cell.angle_alpha   90.00
_cell.angle_beta   90.00
_cell.angle_gamma   90.00
#
_symmetry.space_group_name_H-M   'P 1'
#
loop_
_entity.id
_entity.type
_entity.pdbx_description
1 polymer ?
#
loop_
_entity_poly.entity_id
_entity_poly.type
_entity_poly.pdbx_seq_one_letter_code
_entity_poly.pdbx_strand_id
1 'polypeptide(L)'
;MPGPDLRDAPRLLSEVALRVTSLAQSEFRLAKAEIAQSLSHASTGIAFFGAAAVLAIVGLNVLASGVVVWLAAQGLTAVQAAGAAGGALLVIAIGLVWAGRRRVSAKKLTPKRSLNNMKRDLETLREMRRG
;
A
#
# COMPACT_ATOMS: atom_id res chain seq x y z
N MET A 1 46.55 8.49 -42.74
CA MET A 1 45.33 7.85 -42.21
C MET A 1 44.17 8.79 -42.49
N PRO A 2 43.13 8.39 -43.24
CA PRO A 2 41.97 9.24 -43.47
C PRO A 2 41.35 9.60 -42.11
N GLY A 3 41.17 10.89 -41.85
CA GLY A 3 40.54 11.37 -40.63
C GLY A 3 39.06 10.99 -40.58
N PRO A 4 38.43 10.99 -39.38
CA PRO A 4 37.01 10.68 -39.23
C PRO A 4 36.18 11.55 -40.17
N ASP A 5 35.48 10.89 -41.09
CA ASP A 5 34.73 11.53 -42.16
C ASP A 5 33.45 12.15 -41.55
N LEU A 6 33.15 13.42 -41.84
CA LEU A 6 31.96 14.11 -41.31
C LEU A 6 30.64 13.45 -41.75
N ARG A 7 30.73 12.52 -42.71
CA ARG A 7 29.65 11.66 -43.19
C ARG A 7 29.29 10.52 -42.22
N ASP A 8 30.15 10.21 -41.23
CA ASP A 8 29.93 9.15 -40.23
C ASP A 8 29.29 9.66 -38.92
N ALA A 9 29.25 10.97 -38.69
CA ALA A 9 28.60 11.56 -37.52
C ALA A 9 27.10 11.16 -37.38
N PRO A 10 26.29 11.11 -38.46
CA PRO A 10 24.92 10.60 -38.40
C PRO A 10 24.86 9.11 -37.99
N ARG A 11 25.89 8.34 -38.37
CA ARG A 11 25.98 6.89 -38.12
C ARG A 11 26.32 6.60 -36.65
N LEU A 12 27.25 7.36 -36.08
CA LEU A 12 27.61 7.27 -34.66
C LEU A 12 26.46 7.74 -33.75
N LEU A 13 25.75 8.80 -34.14
CA LEU A 13 24.56 9.26 -33.41
C LEU A 13 23.44 8.23 -33.42
N SER A 14 23.22 7.54 -34.55
CA SER A 14 22.21 6.47 -34.61
C SER A 14 22.62 5.25 -33.77
N GLU A 15 23.90 4.88 -33.73
CA GLU A 15 24.42 3.79 -32.90
C GLU A 15 24.26 4.08 -31.40
N VAL A 16 24.53 5.32 -30.98
CA VAL A 16 24.33 5.74 -29.58
C VAL A 16 22.84 5.77 -29.23
N ALA A 17 21.98 6.30 -30.11
CA ALA A 17 20.53 6.29 -29.91
C ALA A 17 19.97 4.86 -29.77
N LEU A 18 20.45 3.92 -30.60
CA LEU A 18 20.09 2.51 -30.53
C LEU A 18 20.56 1.86 -29.20
N ARG A 19 21.77 2.18 -28.73
CA ARG A 19 22.28 1.70 -27.43
C ARG A 19 21.52 2.26 -26.23
N VAL A 20 21.17 3.54 -26.25
CA VAL A 20 20.36 4.16 -25.18
C VAL A 20 18.95 3.54 -25.15
N THR A 21 18.37 3.30 -26.33
CA THR A 21 17.06 2.66 -26.44
C THR A 21 17.09 1.21 -25.93
N SER A 22 18.13 0.44 -26.27
CA SER A 22 18.26 -0.94 -25.79
C SER A 22 18.49 -1.02 -24.28
N LEU A 23 19.25 -0.09 -23.71
CA LEU A 23 19.45 0.02 -22.27
C LEU A 23 18.14 0.39 -21.56
N ALA A 24 17.42 1.41 -22.05
CA ALA A 24 16.13 1.80 -21.50
C ALA A 24 15.12 0.65 -21.53
N GLN A 25 15.09 -0.12 -22.63
CA GLN A 25 14.26 -1.31 -22.73
C GLN A 25 14.67 -2.39 -21.72
N SER A 26 15.97 -2.58 -21.45
CA SER A 26 16.43 -3.53 -20.44
C SER A 26 16.05 -3.12 -19.01
N GLU A 27 16.17 -1.83 -18.68
CA GLU A 27 15.77 -1.28 -17.38
C GLU A 27 14.26 -1.41 -17.18
N PHE A 28 13.46 -1.12 -18.22
CA PHE A 28 12.02 -1.36 -18.19
C PHE A 28 11.67 -2.83 -17.96
N ARG A 29 12.41 -3.75 -18.59
CA ARG A 29 12.18 -5.19 -18.44
C ARG A 29 12.53 -5.67 -17.03
N LEU A 30 13.59 -5.12 -16.45
CA LEU A 30 14.01 -5.40 -15.07
C LEU A 30 13.00 -4.84 -14.07
N ALA A 31 12.62 -3.56 -14.21
CA ALA A 31 11.59 -2.93 -13.37
C ALA A 31 10.26 -3.70 -13.43
N LYS A 32 9.86 -4.15 -14.62
CA LYS A 32 8.66 -4.98 -14.77
C LYS A 32 8.79 -6.33 -14.06
N ALA A 33 9.96 -6.96 -14.10
CA ALA A 33 10.21 -8.23 -13.41
C ALA A 33 10.17 -8.04 -11.88
N GLU A 34 10.79 -6.98 -11.35
CA GLU A 34 10.80 -6.67 -9.93
C GLU A 34 9.40 -6.32 -9.39
N ILE A 35 8.62 -5.56 -10.18
CA ILE A 35 7.21 -5.29 -9.88
C ILE A 35 6.42 -6.60 -9.89
N ALA A 36 6.58 -7.45 -10.90
CA ALA A 36 5.85 -8.73 -10.98
C ALA A 36 6.19 -9.67 -9.82
N GLN A 37 7.46 -9.74 -9.42
CA GLN A 37 7.90 -10.53 -8.27
C GLN A 37 7.33 -9.96 -6.96
N SER A 38 7.36 -8.63 -6.80
CA SER A 38 6.74 -7.95 -5.65
C SER A 38 5.23 -8.18 -5.58
N LEU A 39 4.55 -8.13 -6.73
CA LEU A 39 3.12 -8.36 -6.85
C LEU A 39 2.76 -9.82 -6.57
N SER A 40 3.58 -10.78 -7.02
CA SER A 40 3.36 -12.20 -6.79
C SER A 40 3.48 -12.58 -5.32
N HIS A 41 4.43 -12.00 -4.58
CA HIS A 41 4.54 -12.24 -3.14
C HIS A 41 3.42 -11.53 -2.37
N ALA A 42 3.04 -10.32 -2.79
CA ALA A 42 1.92 -9.59 -2.20
C ALA A 42 0.56 -10.27 -2.48
N SER A 43 0.36 -10.86 -3.66
CA SER A 43 -0.91 -11.46 -4.08
C SER A 43 -1.27 -12.70 -3.25
N THR A 44 -0.29 -13.57 -2.98
CA THR A 44 -0.47 -14.71 -2.08
C THR A 44 -0.82 -14.24 -0.68
N GLY A 45 -0.11 -13.23 -0.16
CA GLY A 45 -0.43 -12.63 1.14
C GLY A 45 -1.85 -12.08 1.20
N ILE A 46 -2.28 -11.31 0.21
CA ILE A 46 -3.63 -10.75 0.11
C ILE A 46 -4.69 -11.86 0.07
N ALA A 47 -4.46 -12.95 -0.67
CA ALA A 47 -5.38 -14.08 -0.73
C ALA A 47 -5.54 -14.76 0.63
N PHE A 48 -4.43 -15.01 1.35
CA PHE A 48 -4.47 -15.58 2.69
C PHE A 48 -5.15 -14.65 3.70
N PHE A 49 -4.84 -13.34 3.68
CA PHE A 49 -5.51 -12.37 4.55
C PHE A 49 -7.01 -12.26 4.24
N GLY A 50 -7.41 -12.34 2.96
CA GLY A 50 -8.80 -12.40 2.56
C GLY A 50 -9.52 -13.63 3.12
N ALA A 51 -8.93 -14.82 2.95
CA ALA A 51 -9.48 -16.06 3.49
C ALA A 51 -9.57 -16.03 5.02
N ALA A 52 -8.52 -15.55 5.69
CA ALA A 52 -8.49 -15.38 7.15
C ALA A 52 -9.55 -14.39 7.64
N ALA A 53 -9.78 -13.28 6.92
CA ALA A 53 -10.83 -12.32 7.28
C ALA A 53 -12.23 -12.94 7.18
N VAL A 54 -12.51 -13.71 6.12
CA VAL A 54 -13.79 -14.42 5.97
C VAL A 54 -13.98 -15.44 7.11
N LEU A 55 -12.97 -16.26 7.38
CA LEU A 55 -13.03 -17.25 8.47
C LEU A 55 -13.18 -16.57 9.83
N ALA A 56 -12.51 -15.45 10.06
CA ALA A 56 -12.66 -14.67 11.30
C ALA A 56 -14.08 -14.13 11.45
N ILE A 57 -14.71 -13.63 10.38
CA ILE A 57 -16.11 -13.18 10.42
C ILE A 57 -17.04 -14.35 10.76
N VAL A 58 -16.89 -15.50 10.10
CA VAL A 58 -17.72 -16.68 10.36
C VAL A 58 -17.52 -17.16 11.80
N GLY A 59 -16.27 -17.32 12.24
CA GLY A 59 -15.94 -17.75 13.60
C GLY A 59 -16.46 -16.78 14.66
N LEU A 60 -16.37 -15.47 14.41
CA LEU A 60 -16.88 -14.46 15.33
C LEU A 60 -18.41 -14.54 15.47
N ASN A 61 -19.15 -14.84 14.40
CA ASN A 61 -20.60 -15.06 14.46
C ASN A 61 -20.95 -16.33 15.26
N VAL A 62 -20.21 -17.42 15.07
CA VAL A 62 -20.40 -18.66 15.84
C VAL A 62 -20.12 -18.41 17.33
N LEU A 63 -19.01 -17.75 17.66
CA LEU A 63 -18.67 -17.39 19.04
C LEU A 63 -19.70 -16.45 19.66
N ALA A 64 -20.13 -15.41 18.93
CA ALA A 64 -21.17 -14.50 19.38
C ALA A 64 -22.47 -15.26 19.70
N SER A 65 -22.87 -16.18 18.83
CA SER A 65 -24.05 -17.03 19.05
C SER A 65 -23.89 -17.90 20.30
N GLY A 66 -22.71 -18.47 20.52
CA GLY A 66 -22.39 -19.22 21.75
C GLY A 66 -22.51 -18.37 23.01
N VAL A 67 -22.01 -17.13 22.99
CA VAL A 67 -22.14 -16.18 24.12
C VAL A 67 -23.60 -15.84 24.36
N VAL A 68 -24.40 -15.63 23.31
CA VAL A 68 -25.84 -15.36 23.43
C VAL A 68 -26.55 -16.53 24.10
N VAL A 69 -26.30 -17.76 23.65
CA VAL A 69 -26.90 -18.97 24.26
C VAL A 69 -26.46 -19.11 25.71
N TRP A 70 -25.18 -18.89 26.00
CA TRP A 70 -24.66 -18.94 27.36
C TRP A 70 -25.32 -17.90 28.28
N LEU A 71 -25.47 -16.65 27.84
CA LEU A 71 -26.17 -15.60 28.57
C LEU A 71 -27.66 -15.90 28.75
N ALA A 72 -28.32 -16.42 27.72
CA ALA A 72 -29.72 -16.83 27.82
C ALA A 72 -29.91 -17.95 28.85
N ALA A 73 -28.96 -18.89 28.94
CA ALA A 73 -28.96 -19.95 29.95
C ALA A 73 -28.80 -19.43 31.40
N GLN A 74 -28.33 -18.20 31.59
CA GLN A 74 -28.29 -17.53 32.90
C GLN A 74 -29.63 -16.86 33.28
N GLY A 75 -30.69 -17.04 32.47
CA GLY A 75 -32.02 -16.48 32.72
C GLY A 75 -32.29 -15.16 32.01
N LEU A 76 -31.39 -14.69 31.14
CA LEU A 76 -31.66 -13.53 30.29
C LEU A 76 -32.60 -13.91 29.15
N THR A 77 -33.47 -12.97 28.77
CA THR A 77 -34.25 -13.13 27.52
C THR A 77 -33.32 -13.11 26.30
N ALA A 78 -33.74 -13.74 25.20
CA ALA A 78 -32.95 -13.78 23.97
C ALA A 78 -32.51 -12.39 23.48
N VAL A 79 -33.39 -11.38 23.61
CA VAL A 79 -33.11 -9.99 23.21
C VAL A 79 -32.05 -9.36 24.11
N GLN A 80 -32.12 -9.58 25.43
CA GLN A 80 -31.12 -9.04 26.37
C GLN A 80 -29.76 -9.71 26.19
N ALA A 81 -29.73 -11.02 25.98
CA ALA A 81 -28.50 -11.77 25.73
C ALA A 81 -27.84 -11.35 24.42
N ALA A 82 -28.61 -11.24 23.33
CA ALA A 82 -28.14 -10.75 22.03
C ALA A 82 -27.65 -9.30 22.11
N GLY A 83 -28.40 -8.44 22.81
CA GLY A 83 -28.03 -7.05 23.03
C GLY A 83 -26.72 -6.90 23.82
N ALA A 84 -26.53 -7.68 24.89
CA ALA A 84 -25.31 -7.66 25.69
C ALA A 84 -24.08 -8.17 24.90
N ALA A 85 -24.20 -9.31 24.24
CA ALA A 85 -23.12 -9.88 23.44
C ALA A 85 -22.73 -8.97 22.26
N GLY A 86 -23.73 -8.50 21.51
CA GLY A 86 -23.54 -7.58 20.39
C GLY A 86 -22.97 -6.23 20.83
N GLY A 87 -23.49 -5.68 21.93
CA GLY A 87 -22.98 -4.45 22.53
C GLY A 87 -21.51 -4.56 22.94
N ALA A 88 -21.12 -5.66 23.60
CA ALA A 88 -19.73 -5.91 23.95
C ALA A 88 -18.82 -6.00 22.72
N LEU A 89 -19.25 -6.70 21.66
CA LEU A 89 -18.50 -6.78 20.40
C LEU A 89 -18.36 -5.41 19.73
N LEU A 90 -19.40 -4.56 19.75
CA LEU A 90 -19.33 -3.21 19.20
C LEU A 90 -18.33 -2.32 19.96
N VAL A 91 -18.29 -2.40 21.29
CA VAL A 91 -17.30 -1.67 22.09
C VAL A 91 -15.88 -2.08 21.71
N ILE A 92 -15.63 -3.39 21.57
CA ILE A 92 -14.33 -3.92 21.12
C ILE A 92 -14.01 -3.40 19.72
N ALA A 93 -14.96 -3.45 18.78
CA ALA A 93 -14.78 -3.00 17.41
C ALA A 93 -14.41 -1.51 17.33
N ILE A 94 -15.10 -0.65 18.09
CA ILE A 94 -14.79 0.79 18.19
C ILE A 94 -13.37 0.99 18.74
N GLY A 95 -13.00 0.25 19.78
CA GLY A 95 -11.65 0.30 20.36
C GLY A 95 -10.56 -0.10 19.36
N LEU A 96 -10.77 -1.17 18.60
CA LEU A 96 -9.87 -1.62 17.55
C LEU A 96 -9.73 -0.60 16.41
N VAL A 97 -10.85 -0.03 15.94
CA VAL A 97 -10.85 1.04 14.92
C VAL A 97 -10.04 2.23 15.41
N TRP A 98 -10.26 2.67 16.65
CA TRP A 98 -9.54 3.80 17.22
C TRP A 98 -8.04 3.53 17.38
N ALA A 99 -7.67 2.36 17.89
CA ALA A 99 -6.27 1.93 17.98
C ALA A 99 -5.61 1.82 16.61
N GLY A 100 -6.32 1.27 15.61
CA GLY A 100 -5.86 1.18 14.23
C GLY A 100 -5.61 2.56 13.62
N ARG A 101 -6.57 3.48 13.75
CA ARG A 101 -6.41 4.88 13.30
C ARG A 101 -5.20 5.55 13.95
N ARG A 102 -4.98 5.33 15.25
CA ARG A 102 -3.80 5.87 15.96
C ARG A 102 -2.49 5.29 15.41
N ARG A 103 -2.42 3.98 15.14
CA ARG A 103 -1.20 3.33 14.61
C ARG A 103 -0.90 3.76 13.17
N VAL A 104 -1.93 3.87 12.32
CA VAL A 104 -1.79 4.37 10.94
C VAL A 104 -1.45 5.87 10.91
N SER A 105 -2.01 6.67 11.82
CA SER A 105 -1.67 8.09 11.93
C SER A 105 -0.27 8.33 12.53
N ALA A 106 0.17 7.50 13.47
CA ALA A 106 1.51 7.56 14.07
C ALA A 106 2.60 7.14 13.07
N LYS A 107 2.35 6.13 12.22
CA LYS A 107 3.14 5.88 11.02
C LYS A 107 2.80 6.95 9.97
N LYS A 108 3.35 8.15 10.13
CA LYS A 108 3.24 9.25 9.16
C LYS A 108 3.56 8.78 7.75
N LEU A 109 2.51 8.46 6.99
CA LEU A 109 2.47 8.45 5.53
C LEU A 109 2.59 9.86 4.95
N THR A 110 2.86 10.87 5.78
CA THR A 110 3.33 12.19 5.34
C THR A 110 4.87 12.12 5.23
N PRO A 111 5.45 11.95 4.03
CA PRO A 111 6.89 12.08 3.83
C PRO A 111 7.28 13.53 4.15
N LYS A 112 7.63 13.78 5.42
CA LYS A 112 8.10 15.09 5.89
C LYS A 112 9.29 15.60 5.06
N ARG A 113 10.10 14.68 4.52
CA ARG A 113 11.22 15.02 3.63
C ARG A 113 10.77 15.52 2.25
N SER A 114 9.77 14.92 1.61
CA SER A 114 9.25 15.42 0.33
C SER A 114 8.63 16.80 0.45
N LEU A 115 7.89 17.07 1.54
CA LEU A 115 7.27 18.38 1.74
C LEU A 115 8.29 19.50 1.98
N ASN A 116 9.41 19.22 2.67
CA ASN A 116 10.48 20.18 2.85
C ASN A 116 11.28 20.43 1.56
N ASN A 117 11.50 19.39 0.75
CA ASN A 117 12.19 19.51 -0.52
C ASN A 117 11.35 20.29 -1.55
N MET A 118 10.05 20.04 -1.64
CA MET A 118 9.15 20.81 -2.51
C MET A 118 9.05 22.29 -2.10
N LYS A 119 9.11 22.60 -0.80
CA LYS A 119 9.16 24.00 -0.34
C LYS A 119 10.45 24.70 -0.79
N ARG A 120 11.61 24.03 -0.66
CA ARG A 120 12.90 24.55 -1.14
C ARG A 120 12.91 24.76 -2.65
N ASP A 121 12.35 23.83 -3.41
CA ASP A 121 12.28 23.92 -4.87
C ASP A 121 11.34 25.05 -5.33
N LEU A 122 10.25 25.31 -4.60
CA LEU A 122 9.39 26.46 -4.89
C LEU A 122 10.05 27.80 -4.55
N GLU A 123 10.94 27.82 -3.57
CA GLU A 123 11.69 29.02 -3.18
C GLU A 123 12.77 29.36 -4.21
N THR A 124 13.55 28.37 -4.65
CA THR A 124 14.56 28.55 -5.71
C THR A 124 13.93 28.94 -7.05
N LEU A 125 12.75 28.39 -7.40
CA LEU A 125 12.00 28.81 -8.59
C LEU A 125 11.38 30.21 -8.48
N ARG A 126 11.21 30.75 -7.27
CA ARG A 126 10.78 32.14 -7.06
C ARG A 126 11.95 33.11 -7.17
N GLU A 127 13.14 32.70 -6.72
CA GLU A 127 14.38 33.47 -6.87
C GLU A 127 14.82 33.58 -8.34
N MET A 128 14.77 32.48 -9.10
CA MET A 128 15.10 32.48 -10.54
C MET A 128 14.16 33.33 -11.41
N ARG A 129 12.97 33.68 -10.92
CA ARG A 129 12.01 34.56 -11.62
C ARG A 129 12.20 36.04 -11.27
N ARG A 130 12.98 36.34 -10.23
CA ARG A 130 13.22 37.69 -9.73
C ARG A 130 14.61 38.24 -10.07
N GLY A 131 15.48 37.44 -10.70
CA GLY A 131 16.72 37.87 -11.34
C GLY A 131 16.58 37.77 -12.85
#